data_AF-A0A0W0S9T5-F1
#
_entry.id   AF-A0A0W0S9T5-F1
#
_cell.length_a   1.000
_cell.length_b   1.000
_cell.length_c   1.000
_cell.angle_alpha   90.00
_cell.angle_beta   90.00
_cell.angle_gamma   90.00
#
_symmetry.space_group_name_H-M   'P 1'
#
loop_
_entity.id
_entity.type
_entity.pdbx_description
1 polymer ?
#
loop_
_entity_poly.entity_id
_entity_poly.type
_entity_poly.pdbx_seq_one_letter_code
_entity_poly.pdbx_strand_id
1 'polypeptide(L)'
;MKSVLLTALLLAFSTAALADESVIVTQTKTWQSVPITVDEQAHTYTVEKGVTLPEGDYYYTYPGYRCLKEKRDIVGVNAVVFQTGIPGGSDIYCYAD
;
A
#
# COMPACT_ATOMS: atom_id res chain seq x y z
N MET A 1 50.11 -2.03 13.19
CA MET A 1 49.09 -1.39 12.30
C MET A 1 48.27 -2.49 11.63
N LYS A 2 47.29 -3.08 12.33
CA LYS A 2 46.43 -4.15 11.75
C LYS A 2 45.00 -4.19 12.33
N SER A 3 44.71 -3.32 13.29
CA SER A 3 43.45 -3.30 14.05
C SER A 3 42.52 -2.13 13.70
N VAL A 4 42.94 -1.20 12.83
CA VAL A 4 42.14 0.01 12.51
C VAL A 4 41.17 -0.23 11.34
N LEU A 5 41.32 -1.31 10.58
CA LEU A 5 40.47 -1.58 9.40
C LEU A 5 39.13 -2.25 9.71
N LEU A 6 38.94 -2.86 10.90
CA LEU A 6 37.68 -3.55 11.21
C LEU A 6 36.57 -2.61 11.73
N THR A 7 36.92 -1.48 12.32
CA THR A 7 35.93 -0.58 12.94
C THR A 7 35.15 0.24 11.92
N ALA A 8 35.70 0.46 10.72
CA ALA A 8 35.04 1.23 9.66
C ALA A 8 33.94 0.43 8.93
N LEU A 9 34.01 -0.90 8.93
CA LEU A 9 33.05 -1.74 8.18
C LEU A 9 31.73 -1.95 8.94
N LEU A 10 31.73 -1.80 10.27
CA LEU A 10 30.55 -1.99 11.13
C LEU A 10 29.57 -0.81 11.11
N LEU A 11 30.01 0.37 10.63
CA LEU A 11 29.17 1.57 10.55
C LEU A 11 28.40 1.69 9.23
N ALA A 12 28.64 0.80 8.26
CA ALA A 12 28.01 0.85 6.94
C ALA A 12 26.64 0.13 6.86
N PHE A 13 26.15 -0.48 7.94
CA PHE A 13 25.00 -1.39 7.90
C PHE A 13 23.73 -0.93 8.65
N SER A 14 23.65 0.30 9.13
CA SER A 14 22.50 0.73 9.95
C SER A 14 21.86 2.04 9.51
N THR A 15 21.63 2.18 8.20
CA THR A 15 20.65 3.15 7.69
C THR A 15 19.70 2.49 6.69
N ALA A 16 19.12 1.35 7.07
CA ALA A 16 17.87 0.93 6.45
C ALA A 16 16.76 1.77 7.10
N ALA A 17 16.31 2.76 6.33
CA ALA A 17 15.28 3.73 6.63
C ALA A 17 14.16 3.21 7.56
N LEU A 18 14.08 3.77 8.77
CA LEU A 18 12.79 4.08 9.37
C LEU A 18 12.30 5.38 8.71
N ALA A 19 12.09 5.36 7.39
CA ALA A 19 11.13 6.30 6.83
C ALA A 19 9.81 5.92 7.49
N ASP A 20 9.05 6.89 8.00
CA ASP A 20 7.75 6.67 8.63
C ASP A 20 6.83 5.90 7.65
N GLU A 21 6.91 4.57 7.64
CA GLU A 21 6.01 3.71 6.86
C GLU A 21 4.60 4.01 7.37
N SER A 22 3.68 4.32 6.46
CA SER A 22 2.31 4.59 6.85
C SER A 22 1.72 3.36 7.56
N VAL A 23 0.80 3.58 8.50
CA VAL A 23 0.12 2.49 9.24
C VAL A 23 -0.46 1.45 8.27
N ILE A 24 -0.93 1.91 7.11
CA ILE A 24 -1.49 1.05 6.05
C ILE A 24 -0.40 0.21 5.39
N VAL A 25 0.73 0.81 5.01
CA VAL A 25 1.89 0.09 4.45
C VAL A 25 2.35 -1.00 5.41
N THR A 26 2.49 -0.68 6.70
CA THR A 26 2.91 -1.66 7.71
C THR A 26 1.90 -2.80 7.87
N GLN A 27 0.60 -2.51 7.95
CA GLN A 27 -0.45 -3.53 8.11
C GLN A 27 -0.52 -4.51 6.95
N THR A 28 -0.30 -4.00 5.73
CA THR A 28 -0.49 -4.77 4.49
C THR A 28 0.83 -5.23 3.89
N LYS A 29 1.93 -5.16 4.65
CA LYS A 29 3.28 -5.52 4.22
C LYS A 29 3.41 -6.95 3.67
N THR A 30 2.60 -7.86 4.20
CA THR A 30 2.58 -9.28 3.80
C THR A 30 1.43 -9.63 2.86
N TRP A 31 0.57 -8.66 2.54
CA TRP A 31 -0.64 -8.88 1.74
C TRP A 31 -0.29 -8.87 0.25
N GLN A 32 -1.08 -9.58 -0.55
CA GLN A 32 -0.92 -9.54 -2.01
C GLN A 32 -1.45 -8.22 -2.58
N SER A 33 -0.76 -7.69 -3.59
CA SER A 33 -1.14 -6.45 -4.27
C SER A 33 -1.95 -6.74 -5.53
N VAL A 34 -3.08 -6.06 -5.70
CA VAL A 34 -3.94 -6.13 -6.88
C VAL A 34 -3.95 -4.77 -7.58
N PRO A 35 -3.38 -4.64 -8.80
CA PRO A 35 -3.39 -3.36 -9.50
C PRO A 35 -4.82 -2.98 -9.95
N ILE A 36 -5.15 -1.71 -9.81
CA ILE A 36 -6.42 -1.12 -10.24
C ILE A 36 -6.19 0.14 -11.06
N THR A 37 -7.15 0.46 -11.92
CA THR A 37 -7.27 1.78 -12.54
C THR A 37 -8.36 2.56 -11.81
N VAL A 38 -8.09 3.82 -11.49
CA VAL A 38 -9.05 4.74 -10.87
C VAL A 38 -9.51 5.80 -11.86
N ASP A 39 -10.79 6.14 -11.81
CA ASP A 39 -11.36 7.35 -12.40
C ASP A 39 -11.68 8.31 -11.26
N GLU A 40 -10.81 9.30 -11.07
CA GLU A 40 -10.94 10.30 -10.00
C GLU A 40 -12.15 11.21 -10.19
N GLN A 41 -12.61 11.44 -11.42
CA GLN A 41 -13.76 12.31 -11.68
C GLN A 41 -15.07 11.57 -11.36
N ALA A 42 -15.16 10.31 -11.77
CA ALA A 42 -16.31 9.46 -11.50
C ALA A 42 -16.29 8.84 -10.10
N HIS A 43 -15.18 8.97 -9.35
CA HIS A 43 -14.95 8.26 -8.09
C HIS A 43 -15.15 6.74 -8.22
N THR A 44 -14.69 6.15 -9.32
CA THR A 44 -14.77 4.71 -9.56
C THR A 44 -13.41 4.04 -9.71
N TYR A 45 -13.35 2.73 -9.51
CA TYR A 45 -12.19 1.91 -9.79
C TYR A 45 -12.54 0.66 -10.59
N THR A 46 -11.56 0.14 -11.31
CA THR A 46 -11.65 -1.13 -12.03
C THR A 46 -10.41 -1.97 -11.77
N VAL A 47 -10.59 -3.26 -11.55
CA VAL A 47 -9.49 -4.23 -11.51
C VAL A 47 -9.04 -4.50 -12.94
N GLU A 48 -7.73 -4.49 -13.17
CA GLU A 48 -7.18 -4.73 -14.50
C GLU A 48 -7.65 -6.06 -15.10
N LYS A 49 -7.93 -6.07 -16.41
CA LYS A 49 -8.45 -7.24 -17.09
C LYS A 49 -7.45 -8.41 -17.01
N GLY A 50 -7.92 -9.57 -16.59
CA GLY A 50 -7.11 -10.79 -16.49
C GLY A 50 -6.42 -10.95 -15.13
N VAL A 51 -6.60 -10.02 -14.20
CA VAL A 51 -6.16 -10.18 -12.82
C VAL A 51 -7.16 -11.04 -12.06
N THR A 52 -6.69 -12.18 -11.55
CA THR A 52 -7.44 -13.01 -10.61
C THR A 52 -7.26 -12.45 -9.21
N LEU A 53 -8.37 -12.23 -8.49
CA LEU A 53 -8.31 -11.78 -7.10
C LEU A 53 -7.70 -12.91 -6.23
N PRO A 54 -6.69 -12.61 -5.40
CA PRO A 54 -6.12 -13.58 -4.49
C PRO A 54 -7.13 -14.19 -3.53
N GLU A 55 -6.88 -15.42 -3.12
CA GLU A 55 -7.48 -15.99 -1.92
C GLU A 55 -6.81 -15.39 -0.67
N GLY A 56 -7.61 -15.03 0.35
CA GLY A 56 -7.11 -14.41 1.58
C GLY A 56 -6.95 -12.89 1.50
N ASP A 57 -5.96 -12.37 2.25
CA ASP A 57 -5.75 -10.93 2.44
C ASP A 57 -5.00 -10.31 1.26
N TYR A 58 -5.59 -9.26 0.70
CA TYR A 58 -4.99 -8.47 -0.36
C TYR A 58 -5.44 -7.01 -0.28
N TYR A 59 -4.67 -6.13 -0.89
CA TYR A 59 -5.01 -4.73 -1.08
C TYR A 59 -5.03 -4.39 -2.57
N TYR A 60 -5.74 -3.32 -2.92
CA TYR A 60 -5.67 -2.75 -4.25
C TYR A 60 -4.63 -1.63 -4.28
N THR A 61 -3.96 -1.43 -5.42
CA THR A 61 -2.96 -0.37 -5.57
C THR A 61 -3.14 0.39 -6.88
N TYR A 62 -2.89 1.70 -6.82
CA TYR A 62 -2.68 2.59 -7.96
C TYR A 62 -1.59 3.62 -7.57
N PRO A 63 -1.04 4.42 -8.49
CA PRO A 63 0.13 5.25 -8.23
C PRO A 63 0.00 6.14 -6.97
N GLY A 64 0.84 5.85 -5.96
CA GLY A 64 0.90 6.62 -4.70
C GLY A 64 -0.12 6.21 -3.63
N TYR A 65 -0.90 5.16 -3.86
CA TYR A 65 -1.97 4.76 -2.95
C TYR A 65 -2.09 3.26 -2.75
N ARG A 66 -2.56 2.92 -1.54
CA ARG A 66 -2.99 1.59 -1.14
C ARG A 66 -4.42 1.61 -0.65
N CYS A 67 -5.23 0.73 -1.21
CA CYS A 67 -6.66 0.68 -0.93
C CYS A 67 -7.09 -0.64 -0.32
N LEU A 68 -7.97 -0.53 0.67
CA LEU A 68 -8.53 -1.67 1.39
C LEU A 68 -10.01 -1.78 1.10
N LYS A 69 -10.55 -3.00 1.16
CA LYS A 69 -12.00 -3.24 1.10
C LYS A 69 -12.74 -2.71 2.33
N GLU A 70 -12.03 -2.67 3.46
CA GLU A 70 -12.57 -2.19 4.73
C GLU A 70 -11.93 -0.87 5.08
N LYS A 71 -12.74 0.06 5.57
CA LYS A 71 -12.24 1.32 6.11
C LYS A 71 -11.41 1.04 7.36
N ARG A 72 -10.25 1.68 7.44
CA ARG A 72 -9.44 1.82 8.64
C ARG A 72 -9.60 3.21 9.22
N ASP A 73 -9.88 3.28 10.52
CA ASP A 73 -9.92 4.52 11.27
C ASP A 73 -8.52 4.84 11.79
N ILE A 74 -7.80 5.68 11.04
CA ILE A 74 -6.45 6.13 11.37
C ILE A 74 -6.52 7.60 11.74
N VAL A 75 -5.99 7.94 12.92
CA VAL A 75 -6.02 9.31 13.44
C VAL A 75 -5.28 10.24 12.47
N GLY A 76 -5.98 11.29 12.01
CA GLY A 76 -5.40 12.30 11.13
C GLY A 76 -5.26 11.90 9.67
N VAL A 77 -5.73 10.71 9.27
CA VAL A 77 -5.67 10.22 7.88
C VAL A 77 -7.07 9.98 7.36
N ASN A 78 -7.42 10.61 6.24
CA ASN A 78 -8.69 10.40 5.55
C ASN A 78 -8.47 9.49 4.34
N ALA A 79 -9.32 8.47 4.18
CA ALA A 79 -9.34 7.65 2.99
C ALA A 79 -10.08 8.36 1.86
N VAL A 80 -9.54 8.28 0.65
CA VAL A 80 -10.30 8.55 -0.58
C VAL A 80 -11.15 7.32 -0.88
N VAL A 81 -12.44 7.51 -1.12
CA VAL A 81 -13.36 6.40 -1.38
C VAL A 81 -13.59 6.29 -2.89
N PHE A 82 -13.47 5.07 -3.41
CA PHE A 82 -13.83 4.75 -4.78
C PHE A 82 -14.83 3.60 -4.80
N GLN A 83 -15.84 3.73 -5.65
CA GLN A 83 -16.82 2.67 -5.89
C GLN A 83 -16.33 1.79 -7.04
N THR A 84 -16.74 0.53 -7.09
CA THR A 84 -16.46 -0.26 -8.30
C THR A 84 -17.14 0.36 -9.52
N GLY A 85 -16.50 0.32 -10.68
CA GLY A 85 -17.11 0.71 -11.96
C GLY A 85 -18.23 -0.23 -12.44
N ILE A 86 -18.52 -1.29 -11.68
CA ILE A 86 -19.54 -2.30 -12.01
C ILE A 86 -20.70 -2.22 -11.00
N PRO A 87 -21.98 -2.23 -11.43
CA PRO A 87 -23.11 -2.25 -10.51
C PRO A 87 -23.04 -3.38 -9.49
N GLY A 88 -23.17 -3.05 -8.20
CA GLY A 88 -23.29 -4.02 -7.11
C GLY A 88 -21.97 -4.52 -6.49
N GLY A 89 -20.81 -4.03 -6.92
CA GLY A 89 -19.58 -4.29 -6.15
C GLY A 89 -19.42 -3.32 -4.97
N SER A 90 -18.34 -3.54 -4.22
CA SER A 90 -18.07 -2.82 -2.96
C SER A 90 -17.19 -1.59 -3.17
N ASP A 91 -17.25 -0.68 -2.21
CA ASP A 91 -16.34 0.46 -2.12
C ASP A 91 -14.94 0.00 -1.68
N ILE A 92 -13.93 0.79 -2.04
CA ILE A 92 -12.57 0.69 -1.52
C ILE A 92 -12.13 2.00 -0.89
N TYR A 93 -11.25 1.89 0.10
CA TYR A 93 -10.76 3.00 0.91
C TYR A 93 -9.26 3.14 0.69
N CYS A 94 -8.86 4.21 0.01
CA CYS A 94 -7.51 4.44 -0.46
C CYS A 94 -6.76 5.45 0.42
N TYR A 95 -5.55 5.07 0.81
CA TYR A 95 -4.65 5.82 1.66
C TYR A 95 -3.35 6.09 0.90
N ALA A 96 -2.74 7.25 1.12
CA ALA A 96 -1.43 7.54 0.52
C ALA A 96 -0.38 6.56 1.07
N ASP A 97 0.40 5.96 0.18
CA ASP A 97 1.51 5.06 0.49
C ASP A 97 2.81 5.83 0.79
#